data_AF-A0A7Y0SJM7-F1
#
_entry.id   AF-A0A7Y0SJM7-F1
#
_cell.length_a   1.000
_cell.length_b   1.000
_cell.length_c   1.000
_cell.angle_alpha   90.00
_cell.angle_beta   90.00
_cell.angle_gamma   90.00
#
_symmetry.space_group_name_H-M   'P 1'
#
loop_
_entity.id
_entity.type
_entity.pdbx_description
1 polymer ?
#
loop_
_entity_poly.entity_id
_entity_poly.type
_entity_poly.pdbx_seq_one_letter_code
_entity_poly.pdbx_strand_id
1 'polypeptide(L)' 'THASLHEASSFVETIENVQGLKVACLEEIAFRNGWLSKEKLKEASQQLSKNDYGRYLSELLDE' A
#
# COMPACT_ATOMS: atom_id res chain seq x y z
N THR A 1 -13.66 1.28 -28.67
CA THR A 1 -14.03 0.43 -27.52
C THR A 1 -12.93 -0.53 -27.05
N HIS A 2 -11.68 -0.44 -27.50
CA HIS A 2 -10.52 -1.05 -26.82
C HIS A 2 -9.49 -0.01 -26.31
N ALA A 3 -9.40 1.16 -26.96
CA ALA A 3 -8.47 2.22 -26.59
C ALA A 3 -8.77 2.87 -25.22
N SER A 4 -10.06 3.08 -24.91
CA SER A 4 -10.49 3.75 -23.68
C SER A 4 -10.15 2.98 -22.40
N LEU A 5 -10.07 1.64 -22.49
CA LEU A 5 -9.67 0.81 -21.34
C LEU A 5 -8.17 0.95 -21.08
N HIS A 6 -7.36 1.01 -22.15
CA HIS A 6 -5.92 1.12 -22.03
C HIS A 6 -5.47 2.50 -21.53
N GLU A 7 -6.11 3.58 -22.01
CA GLU A 7 -5.91 4.93 -21.47
C GLU A 7 -6.32 5.04 -19.99
N ALA A 8 -7.42 4.40 -19.59
CA ALA A 8 -7.84 4.38 -18.18
C ALA A 8 -6.82 3.65 -17.30
N SER A 9 -6.27 2.52 -17.76
CA SER A 9 -5.22 1.80 -17.03
C SER A 9 -3.94 2.63 -16.89
N SER A 10 -3.48 3.30 -17.96
CA SER A 10 -2.29 4.16 -17.87
C SER A 10 -2.52 5.42 -17.03
N PHE A 11 -3.74 5.96 -17.00
CA PHE A 11 -4.08 7.10 -16.14
C PHE A 11 -4.04 6.73 -14.65
N VAL A 12 -4.59 5.56 -14.29
CA VAL A 12 -4.53 5.03 -12.91
C VAL A 12 -3.08 4.75 -12.50
N GLU A 13 -2.30 4.10 -13.35
CA GLU A 13 -0.88 3.80 -13.11
C GLU A 13 -0.03 5.07 -12.90
N THR A 14 -0.36 6.15 -13.61
CA THR A 14 0.33 7.44 -13.47
C THR A 14 -0.02 8.14 -12.15
N ILE A 15 -1.27 8.09 -11.71
CA ILE A 15 -1.70 8.68 -10.43
C ILE A 15 -1.09 7.92 -9.24
N GLU A 16 -1.06 6.59 -9.30
CA GLU A 16 -0.45 5.75 -8.25
C GLU A 16 1.06 6.01 -8.11
N ASN A 17 1.77 6.17 -9.24
CA ASN A 17 3.20 6.47 -9.24
C ASN A 17 3.54 7.88 -8.74
N VAL A 18 2.67 8.87 -8.98
CA VAL A 18 2.95 10.27 -8.61
C VAL A 18 2.68 10.55 -7.13
N GLN A 19 1.74 9.84 -6.50
CA GLN A 19 1.44 10.06 -5.08
C GLN A 19 2.20 9.12 -4.14
N GLY A 20 2.82 8.04 -4.65
CA GLY A 20 3.54 7.08 -3.81
C GLY A 20 2.67 6.36 -2.77
N LEU A 21 1.35 6.56 -2.84
CA LEU A 21 0.36 6.01 -1.94
C LEU A 21 -0.21 4.76 -2.58
N LYS A 22 0.05 3.60 -1.96
CA LYS A 22 -0.66 2.37 -2.33
C LYS A 22 -2.13 2.52 -1.94
N VAL A 23 -2.98 2.67 -2.93
CA VAL A 23 -4.44 2.66 -2.76
C VAL A 23 -4.83 1.27 -2.22
N ALA A 24 -5.64 1.24 -1.16
CA ALA A 24 -6.14 0.05 -0.45
C ALA A 24 -5.19 -0.66 0.54
N CYS A 25 -4.30 0.09 1.21
CA CYS A 25 -3.51 -0.43 2.33
C CYS A 25 -4.39 -0.55 3.61
N LEU A 26 -5.16 -1.65 3.74
CA LEU A 26 -6.09 -1.87 4.86
C LEU A 26 -5.37 -1.92 6.21
N GLU A 27 -4.14 -2.44 6.23
CA GLU A 27 -3.28 -2.52 7.40
C GLU A 27 -2.85 -1.13 7.88
N GLU A 28 -2.57 -0.19 6.97
CA GLU A 28 -2.29 1.20 7.34
C GLU A 28 -3.53 1.87 7.92
N ILE A 29 -4.70 1.67 7.30
CA ILE A 29 -5.97 2.23 7.80
C ILE A 29 -6.27 1.67 9.19
N ALA A 30 -6.11 0.36 9.39
CA ALA A 30 -6.32 -0.30 10.67
C ALA A 30 -5.31 0.19 11.73
N PHE A 31 -4.05 0.42 11.35
CA PHE A 31 -3.03 0.97 12.23
C PHE A 31 -3.32 2.41 12.64
N ARG A 32 -3.65 3.30 11.68
CA ARG A 32 -4.00 4.71 11.94
C ARG A 32 -5.28 4.85 12.76
N ASN A 33 -6.25 3.94 12.60
CA ASN A 33 -7.47 3.92 13.41
C ASN A 33 -7.30 3.19 14.76
N GLY A 34 -6.12 2.64 15.06
CA GLY A 34 -5.86 1.90 16.31
C GLY A 34 -6.55 0.54 16.39
N TRP A 35 -7.05 0.01 15.28
CA TRP A 35 -7.63 -1.34 15.18
C TRP A 35 -6.56 -2.43 15.10
N LEU A 36 -5.35 -2.07 14.69
CA LEU A 36 -4.20 -2.94 14.57
C LEU A 36 -3.07 -2.44 15.48
N SER A 37 -2.51 -3.32 16.32
CA SER A 37 -1.36 -2.96 17.16
C SER A 37 -0.04 -2.99 16.38
N LYS A 38 0.96 -2.22 16.84
CA LYS A 38 2.29 -2.18 16.21
C LYS A 38 2.90 -3.58 16.05
N GLU A 39 2.67 -4.51 16.99
CA GLU A 39 3.23 -5.87 16.87
C GLU A 39 2.59 -6.64 15.71
N LYS A 40 1.27 -6.53 15.54
CA LYS A 40 0.53 -7.17 14.45
C LYS A 40 0.94 -6.62 13.09
N LEU A 41 1.13 -5.31 13.00
CA LEU A 41 1.62 -4.66 11.80
C LEU A 41 3.05 -5.13 11.45
N LYS A 42 3.92 -5.28 12.45
CA LYS A 42 5.29 -5.77 12.28
C LYS A 42 5.35 -7.23 11.83
N GLU A 43 4.47 -8.07 12.36
CA GLU A 43 4.37 -9.46 11.94
C GLU A 43 3.92 -9.55 10.47
N ALA A 44 2.93 -8.75 10.07
CA ALA A 44 2.49 -8.65 8.68
C ALA A 44 3.60 -8.09 7.76
N SER A 45 4.33 -7.05 8.19
CA SER A 45 5.42 -6.49 7.40
C SER A 45 6.57 -7.48 7.19
N GLN A 46 6.87 -8.33 8.20
CA GLN A 46 7.85 -9.41 8.07
C GLN A 46 7.40 -10.51 7.12
N GLN A 47 6.12 -10.92 7.17
CA GLN A 47 5.59 -11.91 6.23
C GLN A 47 5.62 -11.42 4.78
N LEU A 48 5.39 -10.12 4.57
CA LEU A 48 5.34 -9.46 3.26
C LEU A 48 6.65 -8.73 2.93
N SER A 49 7.75 -9.03 3.64
CA SER A 49 9.04 -8.35 3.49
C SER A 49 9.66 -8.52 2.10
N LYS A 50 9.27 -9.58 1.37
CA LYS A 50 9.80 -9.90 0.04
C LYS A 50 9.19 -9.06 -1.09
N ASN A 51 8.16 -8.27 -0.79
CA ASN A 51 7.43 -7.46 -1.74
C ASN A 51 7.39 -6.00 -1.26
N ASP A 52 7.21 -5.08 -2.20
CA ASP A 52 7.23 -3.64 -1.91
C ASP A 52 6.16 -3.22 -0.90
N TYR A 53 5.13 -4.06 -0.68
CA TYR A 53 4.13 -3.86 0.35
C TYR A 53 4.68 -4.03 1.78
N GLY A 54 5.43 -5.09 2.09
CA GLY A 54 6.00 -5.23 3.44
C GLY A 54 7.13 -4.25 3.69
N ARG A 55 7.82 -3.77 2.64
CA ARG A 55 8.74 -2.63 2.75
C ARG A 55 7.99 -1.37 3.18
N TYR A 56 6.88 -1.05 2.52
CA TYR A 56 6.00 0.07 2.89
C TYR A 56 5.46 -0.03 4.32
N LEU A 57 4.96 -1.20 4.74
CA LEU A 57 4.49 -1.42 6.11
C LEU A 57 5.61 -1.28 7.15
N SER A 58 6.85 -1.59 6.78
CA SER A 58 8.01 -1.43 7.66
C SER A 58 8.42 0.04 7.79
N GLU A 59 8.37 0.81 6.70
CA GLU A 59 8.59 2.26 6.73
C GLU A 59 7.52 2.96 7.60
N LEU A 60 6.26 2.54 7.50
CA LEU A 60 5.16 3.03 8.34
C LEU A 60 5.36 2.75 9.86
N LEU A 61 6.16 1.74 10.21
CA LEU A 61 6.46 1.40 11.61
C LEU A 61 7.62 2.23 12.20
N ASP A 62 8.54 2.69 11.34
CA ASP A 62 9.70 3.52 11.67
C ASP A 62 9.38 5.03 11.69
N GLU A 63 8.21 5.43 11.15
CA GLU A 63 7.61 6.78 11.28
C GLU A 63 6.88 6.97 12.63
#